data_AF-Q9NRC8-F1
#
_entry.id   AF-Q9NRC8-F1
#
_cell.length_a   1.000
_cell.length_b   1.000
_cell.length_c   1.000
_cell.angle_alpha   90.00
_cell.angle_beta   90.00
_cell.angle_gamma   90.00
#
_symmetry.space_group_name_H-M   'P 1'
#
loop_
_entity.id
_entity.type
_entity.pdbx_description
1 polymer ?
#
loop_
_entity_poly.entity_id
_entity_poly.type
_entity_poly.pdbx_seq_one_letter_code
_entity_poly.pdbx_strand_id
1 'polypeptide(L)'
;MAAGGLSRSERKAAERVRRLREEQQRERLRQVSRILRKAAAERSAEEGRLLAESADLVTELQGRSRRREGLKRRQEEVCDDPEELRGKVRELASAVRNAKYLVVYTGAGISTAASIPDYRGPNGVWTLLQKGRSVSAADLSEAEPTLTHMSITRLHEQKLVQHVVSQNCDGLHLRSGLPRTAISELHGNMYIEVCTSCVPNREYVRVFDVTERTALHRHQTGRTCHKCGTQLRDTIVHFGERGTLGQPLNWEAATEAASRADTILCLGSSLKVLKKYPRLWCMTKPPSRRPKLYIVNLQWTPKDDWAALKLHGKCDDVMRLLMAELGLEIPAYSRWQDPIFSLATPLRAGEEGSHSRKSLCRSREEAPPGDRGAPLSSAPILGGWFGRGCTKRTKRKKVT
;
A
#
# COMPACT_ATOMS: atom_id res chain seq x y z
N MET A 1 -26.52 21.65 -51.26
CA MET A 1 -25.92 20.68 -52.19
C MET A 1 -25.63 19.41 -51.39
N ALA A 2 -26.27 18.31 -51.75
CA ALA A 2 -26.23 17.04 -51.04
C ALA A 2 -24.78 16.63 -50.75
N ALA A 3 -24.47 16.29 -49.49
CA ALA A 3 -23.21 15.66 -49.15
C ALA A 3 -23.12 14.36 -49.95
N GLY A 4 -22.40 14.41 -51.08
CA GLY A 4 -22.19 13.29 -51.98
C GLY A 4 -21.46 12.19 -51.22
N GLY A 5 -22.23 11.29 -50.63
CA GLY A 5 -21.67 10.12 -49.97
C GLY A 5 -20.98 9.28 -51.03
N LEU A 6 -19.72 8.93 -50.79
CA LEU A 6 -18.98 7.96 -51.60
C LEU A 6 -19.86 6.74 -51.89
N SER A 7 -19.84 6.25 -53.12
CA SER A 7 -20.51 5.02 -53.51
C SER A 7 -19.98 3.85 -52.66
N ARG A 8 -20.77 2.77 -52.54
CA ARG A 8 -20.40 1.59 -51.73
C ARG A 8 -19.05 0.99 -52.18
N SER A 9 -18.74 1.01 -53.47
CA SER A 9 -17.47 0.55 -54.04
C SER A 9 -16.31 1.45 -53.64
N GLU A 10 -16.47 2.77 -53.73
CA GLU A 10 -15.44 3.74 -53.33
C GLU A 10 -15.13 3.67 -51.82
N ARG A 11 -16.16 3.51 -50.97
CA ARG A 11 -15.94 3.30 -49.53
C ARG A 11 -15.12 2.05 -49.26
N LYS A 12 -15.42 0.94 -49.94
CA LYS A 12 -14.65 -0.32 -49.80
C LYS A 12 -13.21 -0.16 -50.29
N ALA A 13 -12.98 0.57 -51.39
CA ALA A 13 -11.64 0.82 -51.91
C ALA A 13 -10.82 1.70 -50.96
N ALA A 14 -11.41 2.80 -50.47
CA ALA A 14 -10.78 3.67 -49.47
C ALA A 14 -10.47 2.91 -48.17
N GLU A 15 -11.36 2.02 -47.73
CA GLU A 15 -11.12 1.18 -46.56
C GLU A 15 -9.97 0.19 -46.78
N ARG A 16 -9.86 -0.44 -47.97
CA ARG A 16 -8.71 -1.29 -48.31
C ARG A 16 -7.40 -0.51 -48.29
N VAL A 17 -7.35 0.67 -48.90
CA VAL A 17 -6.15 1.54 -48.91
C VAL A 17 -5.76 1.92 -47.48
N ARG A 18 -6.73 2.26 -46.64
CA ARG A 18 -6.49 2.56 -45.22
C ARG A 18 -5.89 1.36 -44.49
N ARG A 19 -6.48 0.16 -44.65
CA ARG A 19 -5.97 -1.08 -44.04
C ARG A 19 -4.54 -1.38 -44.48
N LEU A 20 -4.24 -1.25 -45.78
CA LEU A 20 -2.89 -1.45 -46.32
C LEU A 20 -1.87 -0.46 -45.73
N ARG A 21 -2.22 0.82 -45.61
CA ARG A 21 -1.35 1.82 -44.96
C ARG A 21 -1.10 1.52 -43.48
N GLU A 22 -2.14 1.12 -42.76
CA GLU A 22 -1.99 0.71 -41.36
C GLU A 22 -1.12 -0.55 -41.20
N GLU A 23 -1.20 -1.50 -42.14
CA GLU A 23 -0.33 -2.68 -42.18
C GLU A 23 1.13 -2.30 -42.43
N GLN A 24 1.40 -1.46 -43.43
CA GLN A 24 2.74 -0.94 -43.72
C GLN A 24 3.33 -0.18 -42.53
N GLN A 25 2.54 0.64 -41.83
CA GLN A 25 2.98 1.34 -40.63
C GLN A 25 3.31 0.38 -39.48
N ARG A 26 2.49 -0.67 -39.27
CA ARG A 26 2.76 -1.71 -38.28
C ARG A 26 4.04 -2.50 -38.61
N GLU A 27 4.27 -2.80 -39.88
CA GLU A 27 5.47 -3.48 -40.35
C GLU A 27 6.71 -2.60 -40.17
N ARG A 28 6.64 -1.32 -40.57
CA ARG A 28 7.70 -0.33 -40.33
C ARG A 28 8.04 -0.22 -38.85
N LEU A 29 7.04 -0.15 -37.97
CA LEU A 29 7.24 -0.13 -36.52
C LEU A 29 7.95 -1.40 -36.02
N ARG A 30 7.58 -2.58 -36.52
CA ARG A 30 8.25 -3.85 -36.18
C ARG A 30 9.69 -3.87 -36.66
N GLN A 31 9.95 -3.40 -37.88
CA GLN A 31 11.28 -3.34 -38.48
C GLN A 31 12.20 -2.38 -37.70
N VAL A 32 11.74 -1.15 -37.44
CA VAL A 32 12.47 -0.17 -36.62
C VAL A 32 12.70 -0.73 -35.21
N SER A 33 11.69 -1.33 -34.59
CA SER A 33 11.83 -1.96 -33.27
C SER A 33 12.84 -3.11 -33.26
N ARG A 34 13.00 -3.86 -34.36
CA ARG A 34 13.99 -4.94 -34.48
C ARG A 34 15.40 -4.36 -34.62
N ILE A 35 15.57 -3.33 -35.43
CA ILE A 35 16.88 -2.67 -35.63
C ILE A 35 17.35 -2.00 -34.34
N LEU A 36 16.46 -1.33 -33.60
CA LEU A 36 16.80 -0.64 -32.35
C LEU A 36 17.24 -1.60 -31.22
N ARG A 37 17.00 -2.91 -31.35
CA ARG A 37 17.52 -3.91 -30.39
C ARG A 37 18.99 -4.26 -30.63
N LYS A 38 19.51 -4.03 -31.84
CA LYS A 38 20.92 -4.23 -32.17
C LYS A 38 21.77 -3.11 -31.58
N ALA A 39 23.01 -3.44 -31.20
CA ALA A 39 23.99 -2.42 -30.85
C ALA A 39 24.22 -1.49 -32.06
N ALA A 40 24.58 -0.23 -31.82
CA ALA A 40 24.78 0.72 -32.93
C ALA A 40 25.83 0.25 -33.95
N ALA A 41 26.85 -0.49 -33.48
CA ALA A 41 27.91 -1.07 -34.30
C ALA A 41 27.48 -2.27 -35.17
N GLU A 42 26.35 -2.91 -34.86
CA GLU A 42 25.87 -4.13 -35.55
C GLU A 42 24.83 -3.83 -36.66
N ARG A 43 24.53 -2.55 -36.89
CA ARG A 43 23.49 -2.13 -37.83
C ARG A 43 24.07 -1.97 -39.24
N SER A 44 23.39 -2.51 -40.25
CA SER A 44 23.80 -2.30 -41.64
C SER A 44 23.54 -0.87 -42.11
N ALA A 45 24.18 -0.44 -43.20
CA ALA A 45 23.93 0.87 -43.80
C ALA A 45 22.45 1.06 -44.23
N GLU A 46 21.81 -0.02 -44.71
CA GLU A 46 20.37 -0.03 -45.03
C GLU A 46 19.50 0.17 -43.80
N GLU A 47 19.83 -0.51 -42.69
CA GLU A 47 19.14 -0.32 -41.42
C GLU A 47 19.32 1.12 -40.91
N GLY A 48 20.51 1.71 -41.06
CA GLY A 48 20.78 3.10 -40.74
C GLY A 48 19.91 4.08 -41.54
N ARG A 49 19.78 3.87 -42.87
CA ARG A 49 18.88 4.67 -43.72
C ARG A 49 17.42 4.53 -43.30
N LEU A 50 16.98 3.30 -43.02
CA LEU A 50 15.61 3.04 -42.56
C LEU A 50 15.29 3.76 -41.25
N LEU A 51 16.23 3.78 -40.30
CA LEU A 51 16.08 4.53 -39.05
C LEU A 51 15.99 6.04 -39.31
N ALA A 52 16.82 6.59 -40.21
CA ALA A 52 16.80 7.99 -40.58
C ALA A 52 15.48 8.41 -41.25
N GLU A 53 14.97 7.60 -42.18
CA GLU A 53 13.65 7.78 -42.81
C GLU A 53 12.48 7.63 -41.82
N SER A 54 12.71 6.99 -40.67
CA SER A 54 11.69 6.70 -39.66
C SER A 54 11.93 7.42 -38.33
N ALA A 55 12.53 8.62 -38.37
CA ALA A 55 12.96 9.37 -37.19
C ALA A 55 11.88 9.51 -36.10
N ASP A 56 10.62 9.73 -36.49
CA ASP A 56 9.48 9.82 -35.56
C ASP A 56 9.26 8.50 -34.80
N LEU A 57 9.27 7.37 -35.50
CA LEU A 57 9.12 6.04 -34.90
C LEU A 57 10.31 5.71 -33.99
N VAL A 58 11.52 6.11 -34.38
CA VAL A 58 12.72 5.93 -33.56
C VAL A 58 12.59 6.70 -32.25
N THR A 59 12.24 7.99 -32.32
CA THR A 59 12.05 8.85 -31.14
C THR A 59 10.97 8.29 -30.22
N GLU A 60 9.85 7.84 -30.79
CA GLU A 60 8.76 7.24 -30.02
C GLU A 60 9.22 5.95 -29.31
N LEU A 61 9.87 5.03 -30.02
CA LEU A 61 10.31 3.74 -29.49
C LEU A 61 11.42 3.90 -28.43
N GLN A 62 12.39 4.78 -28.66
CA GLN A 62 13.40 5.13 -27.66
C GLN A 62 12.77 5.75 -26.43
N GLY A 63 11.81 6.68 -26.59
CA GLY A 63 11.03 7.24 -25.49
C GLY A 63 10.26 6.17 -24.70
N ARG A 64 9.68 5.18 -25.39
CA ARG A 64 9.04 4.01 -24.75
C ARG A 64 10.08 3.16 -24.00
N SER A 65 11.29 2.97 -24.53
CA SER A 65 12.36 2.22 -23.85
C SER A 65 12.81 2.92 -22.57
N ARG A 66 13.15 4.22 -22.65
CA ARG A 66 13.56 5.03 -21.49
C ARG A 66 12.49 5.03 -20.40
N ARG A 67 11.21 5.16 -20.75
CA ARG A 67 10.10 5.06 -19.79
C ARG A 67 10.05 3.68 -19.13
N ARG A 68 10.24 2.60 -19.90
CA ARG A 68 10.25 1.22 -19.39
C ARG A 68 11.42 0.96 -18.44
N GLU A 69 12.62 1.39 -18.82
CA GLU A 69 13.84 1.30 -18.00
C GLU A 69 13.69 2.13 -16.72
N GLY A 70 13.16 3.35 -16.83
CA GLY A 70 12.84 4.18 -15.67
C GLY A 70 11.82 3.50 -14.74
N LEU A 71 10.77 2.87 -15.29
CA LEU A 71 9.82 2.10 -14.48
C LEU A 71 10.45 0.85 -13.85
N LYS A 72 11.37 0.17 -14.55
CA LYS A 72 12.07 -1.02 -14.04
C LYS A 72 12.96 -0.63 -12.86
N ARG A 73 13.81 0.39 -13.02
CA ARG A 73 14.67 0.93 -11.95
C ARG A 73 13.86 1.43 -10.74
N ARG A 74 12.67 2.00 -10.96
CA ARG A 74 11.78 2.40 -9.84
C ARG A 74 11.14 1.22 -9.08
N GLN A 75 11.17 0.02 -9.64
CA GLN A 75 10.65 -1.22 -9.02
C GLN A 75 11.77 -2.10 -8.47
N GLU A 76 13.01 -1.80 -8.80
CA GLU A 76 14.18 -2.48 -8.26
C GLU A 76 14.30 -2.18 -6.77
N GLU A 77 14.55 -3.22 -5.99
CA GLU A 77 14.92 -3.09 -4.59
C GLU A 77 16.42 -2.83 -4.54
N VAL A 78 16.77 -1.73 -3.89
CA VAL A 78 18.15 -1.36 -3.60
C VAL A 78 18.33 -1.44 -2.10
N CYS A 79 19.49 -1.94 -1.68
CA CYS A 79 19.97 -1.89 -0.31
C CYS A 79 21.26 -1.07 -0.30
N ASP A 80 21.38 -0.15 0.65
CA ASP A 80 22.66 0.47 0.98
C ASP A 80 23.60 -0.62 1.50
N ASP A 81 24.90 -0.47 1.26
CA ASP A 81 25.87 -1.36 1.90
C ASP A 81 25.88 -1.13 3.44
N PRO A 82 26.38 -2.08 4.23
CA PRO A 82 26.28 -2.00 5.69
C PRO A 82 26.91 -0.75 6.32
N GLU A 83 27.99 -0.21 5.76
CA GLU A 83 28.65 0.97 6.35
C GLU A 83 27.94 2.26 5.94
N GLU A 84 27.53 2.37 4.67
CA GLU A 84 26.67 3.47 4.22
C GLU A 84 25.38 3.51 5.04
N LEU A 85 24.74 2.34 5.25
CA LEU A 85 23.50 2.25 6.03
C LEU A 85 23.70 2.73 7.46
N ARG A 86 24.79 2.31 8.14
CA ARG A 86 25.10 2.80 9.50
C ARG A 86 25.31 4.30 9.53
N GLY A 87 26.06 4.86 8.56
CA GLY A 87 26.25 6.29 8.43
C GLY A 87 24.93 7.05 8.33
N LYS A 88 24.03 6.60 7.45
CA LYS A 88 22.69 7.17 7.31
C LYS A 88 21.83 6.99 8.56
N VAL A 89 21.96 5.87 9.27
CA VAL A 89 21.23 5.64 10.52
C VAL A 89 21.69 6.59 11.62
N ARG A 90 22.98 6.91 11.73
CA ARG A 90 23.49 7.92 12.67
C ARG A 90 22.89 9.30 12.40
N GLU A 91 22.80 9.69 11.12
CA GLU A 91 22.14 10.94 10.72
C GLU A 91 20.64 10.92 11.05
N LEU A 92 19.96 9.80 10.79
CA LEU A 92 18.56 9.62 11.17
C LEU A 92 18.37 9.68 12.70
N ALA A 93 19.26 9.08 13.48
CA ALA A 93 19.21 9.14 14.95
C ALA A 93 19.36 10.58 15.44
N SER A 94 20.27 11.36 14.86
CA SER A 94 20.40 12.80 15.15
C SER A 94 19.11 13.54 14.81
N ALA A 95 18.48 13.25 13.67
CA ALA A 95 17.21 13.86 13.30
C ALA A 95 16.08 13.51 14.28
N VAL A 96 15.99 12.25 14.72
CA VAL A 96 14.99 11.80 15.69
C VAL A 96 15.19 12.48 17.05
N ARG A 97 16.44 12.60 17.54
CA ARG A 97 16.73 13.30 18.81
C ARG A 97 16.39 14.79 18.75
N ASN A 98 16.61 15.42 17.60
CA ASN A 98 16.42 16.86 17.42
C ASN A 98 14.98 17.24 17.01
N ALA A 99 14.14 16.27 16.64
CA ALA A 99 12.77 16.50 16.23
C ALA A 99 11.94 17.00 17.42
N LYS A 100 11.24 18.13 17.24
CA LYS A 100 10.32 18.66 18.26
C LYS A 100 8.96 17.95 18.23
N TYR A 101 8.58 17.49 17.05
CA TYR A 101 7.32 16.83 16.73
C TYR A 101 7.53 15.89 15.54
N LEU A 102 7.96 14.66 15.83
CA LEU A 102 8.12 13.61 14.83
C LEU A 102 6.81 12.87 14.59
N VAL A 103 6.45 12.72 13.31
CA VAL A 103 5.33 11.88 12.87
C VAL A 103 5.84 10.75 11.98
N VAL A 104 5.36 9.53 12.23
CA VAL A 104 5.78 8.35 11.47
C VAL A 104 4.69 7.95 10.48
N TYR A 105 5.04 7.80 9.21
CA TYR A 105 4.14 7.32 8.15
C TYR A 105 4.50 5.90 7.77
N THR A 106 3.56 4.97 7.87
CA THR A 106 3.83 3.55 7.63
C THR A 106 3.08 3.01 6.42
N GLY A 107 3.65 1.96 5.83
CA GLY A 107 3.05 1.17 4.75
C GLY A 107 3.38 -0.31 4.93
N ALA A 108 2.87 -1.15 4.03
CA ALA A 108 2.91 -2.60 4.21
C ALA A 108 4.34 -3.18 4.32
N GLY A 109 5.37 -2.44 3.89
CA GLY A 109 6.77 -2.83 4.02
C GLY A 109 7.20 -3.13 5.45
N ILE A 110 6.65 -2.44 6.46
CA ILE A 110 6.99 -2.72 7.87
C ILE A 110 6.41 -4.05 8.37
N SER A 111 5.38 -4.58 7.71
CA SER A 111 4.68 -5.82 8.06
C SER A 111 5.20 -7.04 7.29
N THR A 112 6.13 -6.84 6.35
CA THR A 112 6.68 -7.93 5.53
C THR A 112 7.41 -9.00 6.35
N ALA A 113 8.07 -8.61 7.46
CA ALA A 113 8.68 -9.56 8.39
C ALA A 113 7.65 -10.39 9.19
N ALA A 114 6.40 -9.93 9.29
CA ALA A 114 5.28 -10.68 9.85
C ALA A 114 4.57 -11.57 8.81
N SER A 115 5.24 -11.85 7.68
CA SER A 115 4.68 -12.60 6.54
C SER A 115 3.45 -11.95 5.89
N ILE A 116 3.22 -10.65 6.13
CA ILE A 116 2.19 -9.90 5.42
C ILE A 116 2.79 -9.34 4.13
N PRO A 117 2.32 -9.77 2.95
CA PRO A 117 2.87 -9.29 1.69
C PRO A 117 2.69 -7.78 1.52
N ASP A 118 3.68 -7.13 0.92
CA ASP A 118 3.50 -5.75 0.50
C ASP A 118 2.67 -5.66 -0.80
N TYR A 119 2.51 -4.44 -1.29
CA TYR A 119 1.79 -4.17 -2.52
C TYR A 119 2.67 -4.11 -3.77
N ARG A 120 3.97 -3.80 -3.68
CA ARG A 120 4.77 -3.32 -4.83
C ARG A 120 6.23 -3.83 -4.89
N GLY A 121 6.68 -4.60 -3.91
CA GLY A 121 7.91 -5.35 -3.95
C GLY A 121 7.87 -6.46 -5.02
N PRO A 122 8.95 -7.22 -5.19
CA PRO A 122 9.09 -8.28 -6.20
C PRO A 122 7.96 -9.32 -6.18
N ASN A 123 7.44 -9.59 -4.98
CA ASN A 123 6.33 -10.51 -4.69
C ASN A 123 5.07 -9.77 -4.18
N GLY A 124 5.04 -8.44 -4.27
CA GLY A 124 3.90 -7.66 -3.83
C GLY A 124 2.65 -7.88 -4.67
N VAL A 125 1.48 -7.60 -4.11
CA VAL A 125 0.16 -7.83 -4.73
C VAL A 125 0.06 -7.28 -6.15
N TRP A 126 0.40 -6.00 -6.35
CA TRP A 126 0.32 -5.38 -7.68
C TRP A 126 1.32 -5.97 -8.65
N THR A 127 2.48 -6.43 -8.15
CA THR A 127 3.52 -7.04 -8.96
C THR A 127 3.09 -8.42 -9.45
N LEU A 128 2.49 -9.24 -8.56
CA LEU A 128 1.94 -10.56 -8.92
C LEU A 128 0.76 -10.44 -9.89
N LEU A 129 -0.19 -9.53 -9.61
CA LEU A 129 -1.34 -9.29 -10.49
C LEU A 129 -0.90 -8.78 -11.88
N GLN A 130 0.13 -7.93 -11.96
CA GLN A 130 0.68 -7.50 -13.25
C GLN A 130 1.38 -8.63 -14.02
N LYS A 131 1.93 -9.62 -13.32
CA LYS A 131 2.51 -10.83 -13.88
C LYS A 131 1.46 -11.91 -14.18
N GLY A 132 0.16 -11.64 -13.97
CA GLY A 132 -0.91 -12.61 -14.16
C GLY A 132 -0.91 -13.76 -13.15
N ARG A 133 -0.21 -13.62 -12.03
CA ARG A 133 -0.14 -14.64 -10.97
C ARG A 133 -1.23 -14.40 -9.94
N SER A 134 -1.80 -15.48 -9.42
CA SER A 134 -2.74 -15.42 -8.30
C SER A 134 -2.02 -14.96 -7.03
N VAL A 135 -2.70 -14.15 -6.23
CA VAL A 135 -2.26 -13.78 -4.89
C VAL A 135 -2.91 -14.75 -3.93
N SER A 136 -2.11 -15.50 -3.17
CA SER A 136 -2.64 -16.38 -2.13
C SER A 136 -3.29 -15.53 -1.04
N ALA A 137 -4.51 -15.89 -0.65
CA ALA A 137 -5.13 -15.37 0.57
C ALA A 137 -4.56 -16.15 1.75
N ALA A 138 -3.32 -15.81 2.15
CA ALA A 138 -2.81 -16.31 3.43
C ALA A 138 -3.71 -15.78 4.55
N ASP A 139 -4.01 -16.62 5.54
CA ASP A 139 -4.65 -16.15 6.75
C ASP A 139 -3.66 -15.25 7.51
N LEU A 140 -3.97 -13.97 7.62
CA LEU A 140 -3.12 -12.97 8.27
C LEU A 140 -3.36 -12.92 9.79
N SER A 141 -4.30 -13.74 10.31
CA SER A 141 -4.67 -13.78 11.73
C SER A 141 -3.47 -14.07 12.64
N GLU A 142 -2.52 -14.91 12.22
CA GLU A 142 -1.37 -15.28 13.04
C GLU A 142 -0.22 -14.26 13.00
N ALA A 143 -0.29 -13.21 12.17
CA ALA A 143 0.76 -12.21 12.09
C ALA A 143 0.92 -11.47 13.43
N GLU A 144 2.17 -11.24 13.83
CA GLU A 144 2.52 -10.52 15.06
C GLU A 144 3.24 -9.20 14.73
N PRO A 145 3.14 -8.17 15.60
CA PRO A 145 3.89 -6.94 15.42
C PRO A 145 5.38 -7.19 15.20
N THR A 146 5.93 -6.58 14.13
CA THR A 146 7.35 -6.72 13.79
C THR A 146 8.24 -5.89 14.71
N LEU A 147 9.57 -6.07 14.59
CA LEU A 147 10.54 -5.23 15.30
C LEU A 147 10.27 -3.75 15.05
N THR A 148 9.92 -3.37 13.81
CA THR A 148 9.59 -1.98 13.48
C THR A 148 8.38 -1.48 14.26
N HIS A 149 7.31 -2.27 14.41
CA HIS A 149 6.12 -1.89 15.19
C HIS A 149 6.46 -1.69 16.68
N MET A 150 7.22 -2.62 17.27
CA MET A 150 7.64 -2.52 18.66
C MET A 150 8.59 -1.34 18.88
N SER A 151 9.47 -1.05 17.92
CA SER A 151 10.36 0.11 17.96
C SER A 151 9.55 1.42 17.94
N ILE A 152 8.54 1.54 17.08
CA ILE A 152 7.66 2.73 17.02
C ILE A 152 6.91 2.91 18.34
N THR A 153 6.41 1.83 18.93
CA THR A 153 5.74 1.85 20.24
C THR A 153 6.68 2.39 21.32
N ARG A 154 7.91 1.86 21.39
CA ARG A 154 8.93 2.36 22.32
C ARG A 154 9.27 3.84 22.08
N LEU A 155 9.42 4.26 20.81
CA LEU A 155 9.69 5.67 20.50
C LEU A 155 8.55 6.59 20.93
N HIS A 156 7.30 6.13 20.85
CA HIS A 156 6.15 6.86 21.36
C HIS A 156 6.13 6.91 22.91
N GLU A 157 6.43 5.79 23.59
CA GLU A 157 6.58 5.76 25.06
C GLU A 157 7.65 6.76 25.54
N GLN A 158 8.75 6.89 24.79
CA GLN A 158 9.82 7.85 25.06
C GLN A 158 9.50 9.28 24.57
N LYS A 159 8.28 9.54 24.09
CA LYS A 159 7.80 10.85 23.58
C LYS A 159 8.63 11.40 22.40
N LEU A 160 9.36 10.53 21.71
CA LEU A 160 10.13 10.88 20.51
C LEU A 160 9.23 10.88 19.28
N VAL A 161 8.29 9.94 19.18
CA VAL A 161 7.26 9.90 18.12
C VAL A 161 5.92 10.35 18.72
N GLN A 162 5.28 11.34 18.10
CA GLN A 162 4.03 11.90 18.63
C GLN A 162 2.78 11.30 17.99
N HIS A 163 2.87 10.87 16.73
CA HIS A 163 1.74 10.30 16.03
C HIS A 163 2.19 9.35 14.93
N VAL A 164 1.38 8.32 14.65
CA VAL A 164 1.59 7.37 13.56
C VAL A 164 0.43 7.45 12.58
N VAL A 165 0.75 7.67 11.30
CA VAL A 165 -0.21 7.62 10.21
C VAL A 165 0.06 6.36 9.39
N SER A 166 -0.85 5.39 9.49
CA SER A 166 -0.73 4.09 8.84
C SER A 166 -1.62 3.99 7.61
N GLN A 167 -1.09 3.37 6.55
CA GLN A 167 -1.86 2.88 5.41
C GLN A 167 -2.23 1.40 5.53
N ASN A 168 -1.75 0.73 6.57
CA ASN A 168 -1.95 -0.69 6.77
C ASN A 168 -3.28 -0.95 7.46
N CYS A 169 -3.88 -2.09 7.16
CA CYS A 169 -5.14 -2.54 7.75
C CYS A 169 -4.96 -3.75 8.66
N ASP A 170 -3.71 -4.21 8.85
CA ASP A 170 -3.35 -5.42 9.58
C ASP A 170 -3.53 -5.31 11.10
N GLY A 171 -3.84 -4.11 11.62
CA GLY A 171 -4.04 -3.84 13.04
C GLY A 171 -2.78 -4.01 13.90
N LEU A 172 -1.59 -4.20 13.31
CA LEU A 172 -0.38 -4.53 14.06
C LEU A 172 0.13 -3.35 14.92
N HIS A 173 -0.15 -2.11 14.55
CA HIS A 173 0.15 -0.94 15.41
C HIS A 173 -0.70 -0.93 16.68
N LEU A 174 -2.00 -1.24 16.59
CA LEU A 174 -2.85 -1.34 17.77
C LEU A 174 -2.34 -2.48 18.68
N ARG A 175 -2.02 -3.61 18.06
CA ARG A 175 -1.57 -4.82 18.76
C ARG A 175 -0.18 -4.70 19.36
N SER A 176 0.66 -3.79 18.86
CA SER A 176 1.99 -3.54 19.43
C SER A 176 1.96 -2.75 20.74
N GLY A 177 0.80 -2.24 21.17
CA GLY A 177 0.67 -1.41 22.37
C GLY A 177 0.51 0.08 22.09
N LEU A 178 0.55 0.51 20.83
CA LEU A 178 0.44 1.92 20.49
C LEU A 178 -1.01 2.41 20.76
N PRO A 179 -1.20 3.48 21.55
CA PRO A 179 -2.53 3.86 21.99
C PRO A 179 -3.35 4.37 20.80
N ARG A 180 -4.68 4.12 20.85
CA ARG A 180 -5.62 4.52 19.79
C ARG A 180 -5.58 6.02 19.46
N THR A 181 -5.25 6.85 20.44
CA THR A 181 -5.13 8.30 20.29
C THR A 181 -3.91 8.73 19.49
N ALA A 182 -2.85 7.90 19.43
CA ALA A 182 -1.60 8.18 18.74
C ALA A 182 -1.52 7.55 17.34
N ILE A 183 -2.61 6.92 16.87
CA ILE A 183 -2.67 6.27 15.55
C ILE A 183 -3.81 6.80 14.68
N SER A 184 -3.52 6.89 13.39
CA SER A 184 -4.49 7.12 12.33
C SER A 184 -4.35 6.05 11.26
N GLU A 185 -5.27 5.10 11.23
CA GLU A 185 -5.28 3.97 10.30
C GLU A 185 -6.09 4.35 9.06
N LEU A 186 -5.49 5.14 8.16
CA LEU A 186 -6.19 5.86 7.08
C LEU A 186 -6.97 4.97 6.11
N HIS A 187 -6.66 3.67 6.08
CA HIS A 187 -7.32 2.68 5.24
C HIS A 187 -8.17 1.65 6.01
N GLY A 188 -8.40 1.87 7.31
CA GLY A 188 -9.16 0.98 8.17
C GLY A 188 -8.30 -0.04 8.89
N ASN A 189 -8.96 -0.89 9.69
CA ASN A 189 -8.37 -1.94 10.49
C ASN A 189 -9.23 -3.22 10.37
N MET A 190 -8.62 -4.34 10.00
CA MET A 190 -9.31 -5.60 9.74
C MET A 190 -9.94 -6.25 10.97
N TYR A 191 -9.66 -5.75 12.18
CA TYR A 191 -10.25 -6.19 13.43
C TYR A 191 -11.38 -5.29 13.92
N ILE A 192 -11.68 -4.20 13.22
CA ILE A 192 -12.66 -3.20 13.68
C ILE A 192 -13.83 -3.15 12.71
N GLU A 193 -15.03 -3.37 13.26
CA GLU A 193 -16.30 -3.09 12.60
C GLU A 193 -17.07 -2.02 13.37
N VAL A 194 -17.95 -1.30 12.68
CA VAL A 194 -18.62 -0.12 13.22
C VAL A 194 -20.11 -0.12 12.89
N CYS A 195 -20.89 0.44 13.81
CA CYS A 195 -22.25 0.88 13.55
C CYS A 195 -22.24 2.35 13.16
N THR A 196 -22.68 2.65 11.94
CA THR A 196 -22.77 4.02 11.39
C THR A 196 -24.12 4.69 11.64
N SER A 197 -25.10 3.96 12.18
CA SER A 197 -26.40 4.51 12.58
C SER A 197 -26.40 5.05 14.01
N CYS A 198 -25.44 4.64 14.83
CA CYS A 198 -25.22 5.25 16.14
C CYS A 198 -24.39 6.53 15.98
N VAL A 199 -24.71 7.57 16.75
CA VAL A 199 -23.93 8.81 16.82
C VAL A 199 -23.43 9.03 18.26
N PRO A 200 -22.10 9.14 18.49
CA PRO A 200 -21.04 8.85 17.53
C PRO A 200 -21.07 7.36 17.10
N ASN A 201 -20.36 7.04 16.01
CA ASN A 201 -20.25 5.67 15.53
C ASN A 201 -19.81 4.74 16.68
N ARG A 202 -20.49 3.60 16.82
CA ARG A 202 -20.10 2.60 17.83
C ARG A 202 -19.14 1.61 17.21
N GLU A 203 -17.96 1.50 17.79
CA GLU A 203 -16.92 0.57 17.35
C GLU A 203 -17.01 -0.77 18.08
N TYR A 204 -16.67 -1.82 17.35
CA TYR A 204 -16.56 -3.19 17.83
C TYR A 204 -15.19 -3.70 17.39
N VAL A 205 -14.26 -3.73 18.33
CA VAL A 205 -12.98 -4.41 18.12
C VAL A 205 -13.24 -5.90 18.28
N ARG A 206 -12.73 -6.72 17.36
CA ARG A 206 -12.87 -8.17 17.34
C ARG A 206 -11.49 -8.81 17.43
N VAL A 207 -11.47 -10.08 17.81
CA VAL A 207 -10.26 -10.91 17.81
C VAL A 207 -10.10 -11.69 16.51
N PHE A 208 -10.89 -11.42 15.47
CA PHE A 208 -10.83 -12.10 14.17
C PHE A 208 -10.97 -11.08 13.04
N ASP A 209 -10.61 -11.48 11.82
CA ASP A 209 -10.77 -10.67 10.62
C ASP A 209 -12.26 -10.45 10.28
N VAL A 210 -12.74 -9.21 10.44
CA VAL A 210 -14.13 -8.85 10.16
C VAL A 210 -14.44 -8.72 8.66
N THR A 211 -13.41 -8.78 7.81
CA THR A 211 -13.47 -8.45 6.37
C THR A 211 -13.72 -9.67 5.48
N GLU A 212 -13.85 -10.86 6.06
CA GLU A 212 -14.06 -12.12 5.33
C GLU A 212 -15.21 -12.08 4.32
N ARG A 213 -16.30 -11.37 4.65
CA ARG A 213 -17.52 -11.26 3.83
C ARG A 213 -17.62 -9.93 3.08
N THR A 214 -16.59 -9.09 3.18
CA THR A 214 -16.59 -7.73 2.64
C THR A 214 -15.70 -7.60 1.42
N ALA A 215 -15.91 -6.52 0.67
CA ALA A 215 -15.21 -6.18 -0.55
C ALA A 215 -15.44 -4.70 -0.91
N LEU A 216 -14.80 -4.26 -2.00
CA LEU A 216 -15.05 -2.95 -2.61
C LEU A 216 -16.55 -2.70 -2.76
N HIS A 217 -17.04 -1.61 -2.15
CA HIS A 217 -18.43 -1.15 -2.09
C HIS A 217 -19.41 -2.09 -1.37
N ARG A 218 -18.90 -3.10 -0.65
CA ARG A 218 -19.68 -4.03 0.16
C ARG A 218 -19.00 -4.23 1.51
N HIS A 219 -19.38 -3.41 2.48
CA HIS A 219 -18.75 -3.40 3.81
C HIS A 219 -19.56 -4.11 4.90
N GLN A 220 -20.76 -4.63 4.60
CA GLN A 220 -21.59 -5.30 5.60
C GLN A 220 -20.91 -6.58 6.09
N THR A 221 -20.73 -6.70 7.40
CA THR A 221 -19.97 -7.81 7.99
C THR A 221 -20.82 -9.04 8.32
N GLY A 222 -22.15 -8.91 8.20
CA GLY A 222 -23.11 -9.96 8.54
C GLY A 222 -23.45 -10.04 10.03
N ARG A 223 -23.00 -9.07 10.84
CA ARG A 223 -23.32 -8.92 12.26
C ARG A 223 -24.15 -7.66 12.51
N THR A 224 -24.77 -7.57 13.69
CA THR A 224 -25.66 -6.44 14.03
C THR A 224 -25.17 -5.63 15.22
N CYS A 225 -25.47 -4.34 15.21
CA CYS A 225 -25.12 -3.45 16.30
C CYS A 225 -25.84 -3.88 17.57
N HIS A 226 -25.07 -4.06 18.65
CA HIS A 226 -25.62 -4.44 19.95
C HIS A 226 -26.58 -3.39 20.55
N LYS A 227 -26.56 -2.14 20.05
CA LYS A 227 -27.45 -1.08 20.55
C LYS A 227 -28.72 -0.93 19.71
N CYS A 228 -28.60 -0.81 18.39
CA CYS A 228 -29.70 -0.43 17.51
C CYS A 228 -30.09 -1.51 16.49
N GLY A 229 -29.42 -2.67 16.47
CA GLY A 229 -29.73 -3.76 15.54
C GLY A 229 -29.31 -3.52 14.08
N THR A 230 -28.80 -2.33 13.72
CA THR A 230 -28.35 -2.07 12.36
C THR A 230 -27.13 -2.92 11.99
N GLN A 231 -27.03 -3.34 10.72
CA GLN A 231 -25.90 -4.08 10.17
C GLN A 231 -24.56 -3.35 10.42
N LEU A 232 -23.60 -4.08 10.98
CA LEU A 232 -22.24 -3.59 11.16
C LEU A 232 -21.50 -3.54 9.83
N ARG A 233 -20.55 -2.61 9.74
CA ARG A 233 -19.71 -2.40 8.57
C ARG A 233 -18.24 -2.51 8.96
N ASP A 234 -17.41 -3.08 8.10
CA ASP A 234 -15.96 -2.97 8.28
C ASP A 234 -15.51 -1.50 8.17
N THR A 235 -14.24 -1.27 8.51
CA THR A 235 -13.61 0.05 8.45
C THR A 235 -12.73 0.24 7.22
N ILE A 236 -12.65 -0.75 6.34
CA ILE A 236 -11.66 -0.81 5.25
C ILE A 236 -11.99 0.22 4.19
N VAL A 237 -10.95 0.93 3.73
CA VAL A 237 -11.04 1.82 2.58
C VAL A 237 -10.35 1.15 1.40
N HIS A 238 -11.13 0.55 0.50
CA HIS A 238 -10.56 -0.08 -0.68
C HIS A 238 -10.07 0.96 -1.69
N PHE A 239 -9.18 0.53 -2.60
CA PHE A 239 -8.77 1.37 -3.72
C PHE A 239 -9.99 1.82 -4.55
N GLY A 240 -10.15 3.14 -4.69
CA GLY A 240 -11.28 3.75 -5.40
C GLY A 240 -12.36 4.31 -4.47
N GLU A 241 -12.25 4.08 -3.17
CA GLU A 241 -13.18 4.60 -2.16
C GLU A 241 -12.64 5.84 -1.44
N ARG A 242 -13.55 6.50 -0.73
CA ARG A 242 -13.22 7.54 0.24
C ARG A 242 -13.56 7.05 1.63
N GLY A 243 -12.60 7.11 2.54
CA GLY A 243 -12.85 6.87 3.96
C GLY A 243 -13.72 8.00 4.54
N THR A 244 -14.80 7.63 5.21
CA THR A 244 -15.77 8.57 5.81
C THR A 244 -15.93 8.42 7.32
N LEU A 245 -15.31 7.38 7.90
CA LEU A 245 -15.38 7.12 9.34
C LEU A 245 -14.45 8.06 10.12
N GLY A 246 -14.85 8.39 11.35
CA GLY A 246 -13.99 9.05 12.33
C GLY A 246 -12.85 8.10 12.76
N GLN A 247 -13.13 7.20 13.70
CA GLN A 247 -12.22 6.10 14.05
C GLN A 247 -12.49 4.84 13.19
N PRO A 248 -11.46 4.02 12.87
CA PRO A 248 -10.04 4.15 13.23
C PRO A 248 -9.23 5.04 12.25
N LEU A 249 -9.88 5.62 11.23
CA LEU A 249 -9.17 6.40 10.19
C LEU A 249 -8.45 7.62 10.77
N ASN A 250 -9.10 8.30 11.72
CA ASN A 250 -8.61 9.41 12.51
C ASN A 250 -7.90 10.48 11.66
N TRP A 251 -8.54 10.90 10.57
CA TRP A 251 -8.02 11.88 9.60
C TRP A 251 -7.77 13.26 10.23
N GLU A 252 -8.56 13.62 11.24
CA GLU A 252 -8.41 14.86 11.99
C GLU A 252 -7.07 14.91 12.71
N ALA A 253 -6.78 13.91 13.56
CA ALA A 253 -5.49 13.82 14.24
C ALA A 253 -4.32 13.66 13.27
N ALA A 254 -4.48 12.90 12.17
CA ALA A 254 -3.43 12.79 11.14
C ALA A 254 -3.10 14.16 10.52
N THR A 255 -4.12 14.98 10.26
CA THR A 255 -3.95 16.31 9.68
C THR A 255 -3.37 17.28 10.70
N GLU A 256 -3.82 17.24 11.95
CA GLU A 256 -3.28 18.05 13.03
C GLU A 256 -1.80 17.72 13.28
N ALA A 257 -1.47 16.44 13.45
CA ALA A 257 -0.11 15.97 13.65
C ALA A 257 0.80 16.36 12.47
N ALA A 258 0.32 16.18 11.22
CA ALA A 258 1.06 16.63 10.03
C ALA A 258 1.29 18.14 10.02
N SER A 259 0.34 18.94 10.51
CA SER A 259 0.46 20.39 10.58
C SER A 259 1.49 20.87 11.61
N ARG A 260 1.68 20.09 12.69
CA ARG A 260 2.62 20.36 13.79
C ARG A 260 4.02 19.77 13.55
N ALA A 261 4.12 18.78 12.67
CA ALA A 261 5.36 18.09 12.36
C ALA A 261 6.45 19.03 11.84
N ASP A 262 7.63 18.94 12.45
CA ASP A 262 8.90 19.44 11.93
C ASP A 262 9.75 18.30 11.33
N THR A 263 9.44 17.04 11.67
CA THR A 263 10.09 15.85 11.10
C THR A 263 9.04 14.79 10.74
N ILE A 264 9.18 14.19 9.55
CA ILE A 264 8.37 13.04 9.11
C ILE A 264 9.30 11.89 8.79
N LEU A 265 9.03 10.71 9.36
CA LEU A 265 9.73 9.47 9.04
C LEU A 265 8.78 8.51 8.33
N CYS A 266 9.05 8.21 7.06
CA CYS A 266 8.29 7.23 6.28
C CYS A 266 8.96 5.86 6.33
N LEU A 267 8.24 4.83 6.79
CA LEU A 267 8.75 3.46 6.92
C LEU A 267 7.94 2.50 6.03
N GLY A 268 8.65 1.76 5.16
CA GLY A 268 8.06 0.63 4.42
C GLY A 268 6.93 1.03 3.47
N SER A 269 6.97 2.26 2.94
CA SER A 269 5.89 2.82 2.13
C SER A 269 6.40 3.29 0.78
N SER A 270 5.75 2.82 -0.29
CA SER A 270 5.97 3.38 -1.64
C SER A 270 5.47 4.82 -1.80
N LEU A 271 4.74 5.37 -0.82
CA LEU A 271 4.12 6.71 -0.80
C LEU A 271 3.23 7.04 -2.03
N LYS A 272 2.91 6.07 -2.89
CA LYS A 272 2.11 6.28 -4.10
C LYS A 272 0.66 6.67 -3.80
N VAL A 273 0.15 6.29 -2.62
CA VAL A 273 -1.16 6.73 -2.13
C VAL A 273 -1.01 8.05 -1.38
N LEU A 274 -0.19 8.10 -0.32
CA LEU A 274 -0.04 9.30 0.52
C LEU A 274 0.40 10.55 -0.22
N LYS A 275 1.16 10.43 -1.33
CA LYS A 275 1.55 11.61 -2.13
C LYS A 275 0.36 12.47 -2.59
N LYS A 276 -0.85 11.90 -2.65
CA LYS A 276 -2.07 12.55 -3.12
C LYS A 276 -2.81 13.34 -2.04
N TYR A 277 -2.32 13.36 -0.80
CA TYR A 277 -2.95 14.07 0.31
C TYR A 277 -2.10 15.26 0.75
N PRO A 278 -2.19 16.45 0.12
CA PRO A 278 -1.32 17.59 0.39
C PRO A 278 -1.27 18.03 1.86
N ARG A 279 -2.37 17.84 2.60
CA ARG A 279 -2.49 18.16 4.03
C ARG A 279 -1.52 17.36 4.91
N LEU A 280 -1.17 16.12 4.51
CA LEU A 280 -0.19 15.29 5.20
C LEU A 280 1.26 15.71 4.91
N TRP A 281 1.50 16.72 4.09
CA TRP A 281 2.85 17.11 3.68
C TRP A 281 3.14 18.60 3.88
N CYS A 282 2.25 19.32 4.58
CA CYS A 282 2.38 20.76 4.78
C CYS A 282 2.69 21.53 3.49
N MET A 283 2.13 21.12 2.34
CA MET A 283 2.49 21.69 1.03
C MET A 283 2.16 23.17 0.89
N THR A 284 1.23 23.66 1.70
CA THR A 284 0.86 25.09 1.77
C THR A 284 1.93 25.93 2.48
N LYS A 285 2.86 25.31 3.22
CA LYS A 285 3.97 26.02 3.86
C LYS A 285 5.12 26.26 2.86
N PRO A 286 5.87 27.36 2.99
CA PRO A 286 7.09 27.59 2.20
C PRO A 286 8.13 26.49 2.50
N PRO A 287 9.01 26.13 1.55
CA PRO A 287 9.97 25.03 1.69
C PRO A 287 10.77 25.04 3.00
N SER A 288 11.21 26.22 3.46
CA SER A 288 11.96 26.39 4.71
C SER A 288 11.19 26.07 5.99
N ARG A 289 9.85 25.99 5.92
CA ARG A 289 8.96 25.66 7.05
C ARG A 289 8.27 24.31 6.88
N ARG A 290 8.66 23.52 5.88
CA ARG A 290 8.16 22.16 5.70
C ARG A 290 8.94 21.20 6.60
N PRO A 291 8.30 20.12 7.07
CA PRO A 291 9.00 19.13 7.87
C PRO A 291 10.14 18.49 7.06
N LYS A 292 11.24 18.18 7.74
CA LYS A 292 12.30 17.35 7.16
C LYS A 292 11.77 15.94 6.97
N LEU A 293 11.90 15.41 5.76
CA LEU A 293 11.38 14.10 5.39
C LEU A 293 12.49 13.07 5.34
N TYR A 294 12.34 12.00 6.11
CA TYR A 294 13.22 10.84 6.13
C TYR A 294 12.45 9.63 5.58
N ILE A 295 13.07 8.84 4.71
CA ILE A 295 12.42 7.70 4.06
C ILE A 295 13.26 6.44 4.24
N VAL A 296 12.65 5.39 4.77
CA VAL A 296 13.20 4.03 4.81
C VAL A 296 12.38 3.15 3.89
N ASN A 297 12.93 2.84 2.72
CA ASN A 297 12.26 1.98 1.74
C ASN A 297 13.28 1.43 0.73
N LEU A 298 13.13 0.17 0.33
CA LEU A 298 14.01 -0.48 -0.64
C LEU A 298 13.86 0.09 -2.06
N GLN A 299 12.64 0.45 -2.45
CA GLN A 299 12.31 0.92 -3.80
C GLN A 299 12.18 2.44 -3.89
N TRP A 300 12.15 2.97 -5.11
CA TRP A 300 11.84 4.38 -5.37
C TRP A 300 10.48 4.81 -4.80
N THR A 301 10.43 6.03 -4.26
CA THR A 301 9.19 6.69 -3.83
C THR A 301 8.99 8.01 -4.56
N PRO A 302 7.75 8.47 -4.76
CA PRO A 302 7.44 9.76 -5.38
C PRO A 302 7.83 10.98 -4.52
N LYS A 303 8.45 10.77 -3.36
CA LYS A 303 8.91 11.82 -2.45
C LYS A 303 10.41 11.80 -2.22
N ASP A 304 11.15 10.94 -2.94
CA ASP A 304 12.60 10.81 -2.79
C ASP A 304 13.31 12.16 -2.99
N ASP A 305 12.96 12.91 -4.05
CA ASP A 305 13.56 14.22 -4.35
C ASP A 305 13.27 15.30 -3.29
N TRP A 306 12.35 15.04 -2.35
CA TRP A 306 12.00 15.95 -1.25
C TRP A 306 12.50 15.45 0.10
N ALA A 307 13.07 14.24 0.15
CA ALA A 307 13.61 13.68 1.37
C ALA A 307 14.92 14.38 1.71
N ALA A 308 15.09 14.73 2.99
CA ALA A 308 16.38 15.14 3.52
C ALA A 308 17.36 13.96 3.50
N LEU A 309 16.86 12.75 3.78
CA LEU A 309 17.65 11.53 3.75
C LEU A 309 16.76 10.33 3.37
N LYS A 310 17.31 9.46 2.52
CA LYS A 310 16.70 8.18 2.17
C LYS A 310 17.65 7.03 2.50
N LEU A 311 17.12 6.06 3.21
CA LEU A 311 17.77 4.82 3.57
C LEU A 311 17.17 3.68 2.75
N HIS A 312 18.03 2.98 2.02
CA HIS A 312 17.69 1.80 1.28
C HIS A 312 17.96 0.58 2.17
N GLY A 313 16.97 0.16 2.93
CA GLY A 313 17.09 -0.98 3.83
C GLY A 313 15.74 -1.53 4.24
N LYS A 314 15.75 -2.77 4.76
CA LYS A 314 14.57 -3.33 5.40
C LYS A 314 14.27 -2.55 6.67
N CYS A 315 12.99 -2.33 6.96
CA CYS A 315 12.59 -1.50 8.11
C CYS A 315 13.14 -2.06 9.42
N ASP A 316 13.06 -3.37 9.64
CA ASP A 316 13.57 -3.99 10.88
C ASP A 316 15.09 -3.83 11.04
N ASP A 317 15.87 -3.92 9.95
CA ASP A 317 17.32 -3.74 10.03
C ASP A 317 17.68 -2.28 10.38
N VAL A 318 17.01 -1.34 9.73
CA VAL A 318 17.19 0.10 9.98
C VAL A 318 16.73 0.48 11.38
N MET A 319 15.57 -0.01 11.82
CA MET A 319 15.04 0.29 13.15
C MET A 319 15.90 -0.32 14.24
N ARG A 320 16.44 -1.53 14.05
CA ARG A 320 17.39 -2.12 15.00
C ARG A 320 18.62 -1.24 15.20
N LEU A 321 19.23 -0.77 14.10
CA LEU A 321 20.37 0.13 14.16
C LEU A 321 19.99 1.49 14.77
N LEU A 322 18.83 2.05 14.41
CA LEU A 322 18.35 3.33 14.93
C LEU A 322 18.12 3.26 16.44
N MET A 323 17.49 2.20 16.92
CA MET A 323 17.22 2.00 18.34
C MET A 323 18.52 1.81 19.13
N ALA A 324 19.49 1.09 18.57
CA ALA A 324 20.83 0.97 19.14
C ALA A 324 21.55 2.34 19.22
N GLU A 325 21.51 3.13 18.16
CA GLU A 325 22.06 4.50 18.15
C GLU A 325 21.36 5.38 19.19
N LEU A 326 20.05 5.28 19.34
CA LEU A 326 19.27 6.02 20.34
C LEU A 326 19.47 5.51 21.78
N GLY A 327 20.16 4.39 21.99
CA GLY A 327 20.32 3.77 23.31
C GLY A 327 19.01 3.21 23.88
N LEU A 328 18.07 2.83 23.02
CA LEU A 328 16.75 2.34 23.41
C LEU A 328 16.62 0.85 23.12
N GLU A 329 16.28 0.07 24.14
CA GLU A 329 15.91 -1.34 23.96
C GLU A 329 14.60 -1.46 23.17
N ILE A 330 14.45 -2.52 22.39
CA ILE A 330 13.21 -2.81 21.68
C ILE A 330 12.42 -3.85 22.49
N PRO A 331 11.22 -3.53 22.99
CA PRO A 331 10.43 -4.50 23.75
C PRO A 331 10.04 -5.68 22.85
N ALA A 332 10.14 -6.89 23.39
CA ALA A 332 9.58 -8.06 22.74
C ALA A 332 8.04 -7.98 22.75
N TYR A 333 7.41 -8.34 21.63
CA TYR A 333 5.96 -8.46 21.59
C TYR A 333 5.50 -9.58 22.52
N SER A 334 4.54 -9.27 23.39
CA SER A 334 3.88 -10.24 24.26
C SER A 334 2.38 -10.25 23.96
N ARG A 335 1.89 -11.39 23.49
CA ARG A 335 0.46 -11.62 23.20
C ARG A 335 -0.43 -11.44 24.43
N TRP A 336 0.10 -11.67 25.63
CA TRP A 336 -0.59 -11.40 26.90
C TRP A 336 -0.84 -9.91 27.14
N GLN A 337 0.01 -9.05 26.56
CA GLN A 337 -0.07 -7.60 26.68
C GLN A 337 -0.72 -6.95 25.44
N ASP A 338 -1.17 -7.74 24.46
CA ASP A 338 -1.80 -7.22 23.24
C ASP A 338 -3.14 -6.51 23.62
N PRO A 339 -3.25 -5.18 23.39
CA PRO A 339 -4.44 -4.42 23.75
C PRO A 339 -5.72 -4.90 23.06
N ILE A 340 -5.61 -5.65 21.95
CA ILE A 340 -6.79 -6.13 21.24
C ILE A 340 -7.69 -6.97 22.14
N PHE A 341 -7.11 -7.74 23.07
CA PHE A 341 -7.88 -8.63 23.95
C PHE A 341 -8.62 -7.91 25.08
N SER A 342 -8.20 -6.70 25.46
CA SER A 342 -8.93 -5.88 26.43
C SER A 342 -9.95 -4.96 25.75
N LEU A 343 -9.67 -4.57 24.50
CA LEU A 343 -10.56 -3.75 23.68
C LEU A 343 -11.67 -4.57 22.99
N ALA A 344 -11.46 -5.87 22.81
CA ALA A 344 -12.38 -6.74 22.07
C ALA A 344 -13.78 -6.75 22.68
N THR A 345 -14.78 -6.50 21.83
CA THR A 345 -16.18 -6.71 22.17
C THR A 345 -16.55 -8.16 21.82
N PRO A 346 -17.04 -8.96 22.78
CA PRO A 346 -17.42 -10.34 22.52
C PRO A 346 -18.60 -10.43 21.54
N LEU A 347 -18.71 -11.54 20.83
CA LEU A 347 -19.88 -11.86 20.01
C LEU A 347 -21.11 -12.07 20.89
N ARG A 348 -22.31 -11.80 20.35
CA ARG A 348 -23.55 -12.21 21.00
C ARG A 348 -23.81 -13.69 20.78
N ALA A 349 -24.61 -14.29 21.67
CA ALA A 349 -25.15 -15.63 21.45
C ALA A 349 -25.86 -15.70 20.09
N GLY A 350 -25.48 -16.68 19.27
CA GLY A 350 -25.97 -16.87 17.91
C GLY A 350 -25.09 -16.24 16.82
N GLU A 351 -24.11 -15.40 17.17
CA GLU A 351 -23.16 -14.82 16.21
C GLU A 351 -21.88 -15.65 16.04
N GLU A 352 -21.72 -16.78 16.73
CA GLU A 352 -20.51 -17.61 16.69
C GLU A 352 -20.20 -18.12 15.27
N GLY A 353 -21.23 -18.42 14.47
CA GLY A 353 -21.09 -18.81 13.05
C GLY A 353 -20.95 -17.62 12.07
N SER A 354 -20.80 -16.39 12.57
CA SER A 354 -20.73 -15.19 11.72
C SER A 354 -19.36 -14.98 11.06
N HIS A 355 -18.33 -15.72 11.47
CA HIS A 355 -17.01 -15.73 10.87
C HIS A 355 -16.47 -17.17 10.76
N SER A 356 -15.54 -17.39 9.83
CA SER A 356 -14.78 -18.63 9.69
C SER A 356 -13.27 -18.41 9.81
N ARG A 357 -12.82 -17.15 9.80
CA ARG A 357 -11.42 -16.79 10.06
C ARG A 357 -11.04 -17.11 11.49
N LYS A 358 -9.81 -17.60 11.69
CA LYS A 358 -9.28 -17.96 13.00
C LYS A 358 -9.27 -16.74 13.92
N SER A 359 -9.83 -16.91 15.12
CA SER A 359 -9.74 -15.91 16.19
C SER A 359 -8.36 -15.95 16.85
N LEU A 360 -7.83 -14.77 17.15
CA LEU A 360 -6.70 -14.59 18.04
C LEU A 360 -7.03 -15.13 19.43
N CYS A 361 -6.07 -15.84 20.02
CA CYS A 361 -6.08 -16.28 21.42
C CYS A 361 -4.96 -15.57 22.20
N ARG A 362 -5.08 -15.44 23.53
CA ARG A 362 -4.04 -14.82 24.36
C ARG A 362 -2.82 -15.74 24.52
N SER A 363 -3.05 -17.04 24.59
CA SER A 363 -2.00 -18.05 24.52
C SER A 363 -2.17 -18.93 23.28
N ARG A 364 -1.08 -19.59 22.83
CA ARG A 364 -1.18 -20.59 21.75
C ARG A 364 -1.86 -21.89 22.22
N GLU A 365 -2.02 -22.06 23.54
CA GLU A 365 -2.60 -23.23 24.20
C GLU A 365 -4.09 -23.04 24.53
N GLU A 366 -4.56 -21.80 24.64
CA GLU A 366 -5.97 -21.48 24.84
C GLU A 366 -6.77 -21.74 23.55
N ALA A 367 -7.82 -22.55 23.67
CA ALA A 367 -8.86 -22.63 22.64
C ALA A 367 -9.50 -21.24 22.43
N PRO A 368 -9.72 -20.79 21.19
CA PRO A 368 -10.37 -19.50 20.94
C PRO A 368 -11.77 -19.48 21.55
N PRO A 369 -12.19 -18.37 22.19
CA PRO A 369 -13.54 -18.26 22.71
C PRO A 369 -14.55 -18.41 21.57
N GLY A 370 -15.43 -19.41 21.67
CA GLY A 370 -16.52 -19.66 20.72
C GLY A 370 -16.22 -20.63 19.57
N ASP A 371 -15.00 -21.15 19.45
CA ASP A 371 -14.66 -22.08 18.35
C ASP A 371 -15.08 -23.52 18.69
N ARG A 372 -16.39 -23.79 18.68
CA ARG A 372 -16.90 -25.17 18.63
C ARG A 372 -16.91 -25.65 17.19
N GLY A 373 -15.72 -25.90 16.62
CA GLY A 373 -15.52 -26.73 15.44
C GLY A 373 -16.56 -26.56 14.33
N ALA A 374 -16.78 -25.32 13.87
CA ALA A 374 -17.56 -25.14 12.65
C ALA A 374 -16.82 -25.90 11.53
N PRO A 375 -17.53 -26.72 10.72
CA PRO A 375 -16.87 -27.45 9.65
C PRO A 375 -16.15 -26.45 8.75
N LEU A 376 -14.87 -26.73 8.47
CA LEU A 376 -14.09 -26.02 7.47
C LEU A 376 -14.87 -26.07 6.16
N SER A 377 -15.63 -25.02 5.86
CA SER A 377 -16.29 -24.88 4.57
C SER A 377 -15.19 -24.94 3.51
N SER A 378 -15.26 -25.94 2.62
CA SER A 378 -14.33 -26.13 1.51
C SER A 378 -14.43 -25.05 0.44
N ALA A 379 -15.40 -24.13 0.56
CA ALA A 379 -15.50 -23.00 -0.34
C ALA A 379 -14.29 -22.07 -0.14
N PRO A 380 -13.53 -21.73 -1.21
CA PRO A 380 -12.42 -20.80 -1.10
C PRO A 380 -12.95 -19.45 -0.61
N ILE A 381 -12.55 -19.07 0.61
CA ILE A 381 -12.90 -17.81 1.26
C ILE A 381 -12.27 -16.68 0.46
N LEU A 382 -13.10 -16.03 -0.35
CA LEU A 382 -12.64 -15.09 -1.35
C LEU A 382 -12.59 -13.63 -0.85
N GLY A 383 -13.28 -13.30 0.24
CA GLY A 383 -13.38 -11.93 0.76
C GLY A 383 -12.23 -11.51 1.65
N GLY A 384 -12.11 -10.20 1.84
CA GLY A 384 -11.02 -9.57 2.55
C GLY A 384 -10.59 -8.22 1.96
N TRP A 385 -9.84 -7.46 2.74
CA TRP A 385 -9.25 -6.18 2.31
C TRP A 385 -8.16 -6.34 1.24
N PHE A 386 -7.59 -7.53 1.10
CA PHE A 386 -6.48 -7.84 0.20
C PHE A 386 -6.95 -8.23 -1.22
N GLY A 387 -6.28 -7.72 -2.26
CA GLY A 387 -6.39 -8.23 -3.64
C GLY A 387 -7.55 -7.71 -4.52
N ARG A 388 -8.81 -7.63 -4.05
CA ARG A 388 -9.94 -7.34 -4.98
C ARG A 388 -9.97 -5.93 -5.55
N GLY A 389 -9.67 -4.92 -4.72
CA GLY A 389 -9.53 -3.52 -5.18
C GLY A 389 -8.30 -3.28 -6.07
N CYS A 390 -7.43 -4.28 -6.22
CA CYS A 390 -6.16 -4.16 -6.94
C CYS A 390 -6.27 -4.53 -8.43
N THR A 391 -7.45 -4.86 -8.95
CA THR A 391 -7.62 -4.99 -10.40
C THR A 391 -7.69 -3.59 -11.00
N LYS A 392 -6.69 -3.18 -11.79
CA LYS A 392 -6.85 -1.99 -12.64
C LYS A 392 -8.08 -2.23 -13.50
N ARG A 393 -9.06 -1.32 -13.48
CA ARG A 393 -10.08 -1.23 -14.53
C ARG A 393 -9.33 -1.30 -15.86
N THR A 394 -9.36 -2.45 -16.53
CA THR A 394 -9.03 -2.54 -17.93
C THR A 394 -10.00 -1.58 -18.57
N LYS A 395 -9.51 -0.42 -19.04
CA LYS A 395 -10.31 0.42 -19.93
C LYS A 395 -10.69 -0.53 -21.07
N ARG A 396 -11.94 -1.02 -21.08
CA ARG A 396 -12.49 -1.65 -22.27
C ARG A 396 -12.21 -0.64 -23.38
N LYS A 397 -11.28 -0.96 -24.27
CA LYS A 397 -11.20 -0.24 -25.54
C LYS A 397 -12.62 -0.34 -26.08
N LYS A 398 -13.31 0.79 -26.25
CA LYS A 398 -14.51 0.81 -27.07
C LYS A 398 -14.05 0.23 -28.41
N VAL A 399 -14.55 -0.95 -28.72
CA VAL A 399 -14.54 -1.45 -30.09
C VAL A 399 -15.55 -0.55 -30.78
N THR A 400 -15.05 0.52 -31.41
CA THR A 400 -15.79 1.29 -32.40
C THR A 400 -15.39 0.79 -33.76
#